data_AF-A0A8H5K579-F1
#
_entry.id   AF-A0A8H5K579-F1
#
_cell.length_a   1.000
_cell.length_b   1.000
_cell.length_c   1.000
_cell.angle_alpha   90.00
_cell.angle_beta   90.00
_cell.angle_gamma   90.00
#
_symmetry.space_group_name_H-M   'P 1'
#
loop_
_entity.id
_entity.type
_entity.pdbx_description
1 polymer ?
#
loop_
_entity_poly.entity_id
_entity_poly.type
_entity_poly.pdbx_seq_one_letter_code
_entity_poly.pdbx_strand_id
1 'polypeptide(L)'
;MADLVDLFADFRKSEADCDAPHAKWYLVAAVALAASSAGDRVPDLYRLAVADLPLDQEKIVQRRIKEALLKTSILMGLPKALQSLVPLYRCMTEDKIYASGPRIEALGSAEAPKAREERAQHHFDMLWTPDAARDHKQFLRDNHPDAYLLCTKWSYEYWFSEDAILSPRETQICTTAAIMCANSPTQALWHTRGIEMALRIANKFGAKTGDILAVEDIDFSDKPTI
;
A
#
# COMPACT_ATOMS: atom_id res chain seq x y z
N MET A 1 6.57 13.19 -20.53
CA MET A 1 7.55 12.35 -19.79
C MET A 1 8.41 13.16 -18.83
N ALA A 2 8.98 14.31 -19.24
CA ALA A 2 9.79 15.19 -18.37
C ALA A 2 9.06 15.54 -17.04
N ASP A 3 7.82 16.00 -17.13
CA ASP A 3 6.99 16.41 -15.98
C ASP A 3 6.70 15.31 -14.92
N LEU A 4 6.80 14.02 -15.26
CA LEU A 4 6.65 12.95 -14.26
C LEU A 4 7.97 12.65 -13.54
N VAL A 5 9.07 12.70 -14.27
CA VAL A 5 10.42 12.52 -13.71
C VAL A 5 10.74 13.68 -12.77
N ASP A 6 10.37 14.90 -13.15
CA ASP A 6 10.53 16.11 -12.32
C ASP A 6 9.74 15.98 -11.00
N LEU A 7 8.49 15.50 -11.08
CA LEU A 7 7.68 15.24 -9.88
C LEU A 7 8.32 14.20 -8.95
N PHE A 8 8.85 13.11 -9.50
CA PHE A 8 9.53 12.10 -8.68
C PHE A 8 10.85 12.63 -8.11
N ALA A 9 11.58 13.46 -8.85
CA ALA A 9 12.79 14.10 -8.37
C ALA A 9 12.48 15.04 -7.19
N ASP A 10 11.37 15.78 -7.24
CA ASP A 10 10.94 16.63 -6.14
C ASP A 10 10.54 15.83 -4.90
N PHE A 11 9.86 14.69 -5.08
CA PHE A 11 9.58 13.77 -3.96
C PHE A 11 10.86 13.17 -3.38
N ARG A 12 11.81 12.75 -4.22
CA ARG A 12 13.12 12.28 -3.76
C ARG A 12 13.85 13.35 -2.94
N LYS A 13 13.79 14.63 -3.36
CA LYS A 13 14.36 15.76 -2.59
C LYS A 13 13.66 15.97 -1.25
N SER A 14 12.35 15.75 -1.16
CA SER A 14 11.61 15.91 0.10
C SER A 14 12.03 14.92 1.20
N GLU A 15 12.66 13.81 0.82
CA GLU A 15 13.26 12.83 1.73
C GLU A 15 14.78 12.70 1.52
N ALA A 16 15.47 13.78 1.10
CA ALA A 16 16.89 13.75 0.77
C ALA A 16 17.80 13.32 1.93
N ASP A 17 17.39 13.60 3.17
CA ASP A 17 18.10 13.20 4.39
C ASP A 17 17.85 11.73 4.79
N CYS A 18 17.02 10.99 4.04
CA CYS A 18 16.69 9.61 4.30
C CYS A 18 17.44 8.68 3.33
N ASP A 19 18.12 7.67 3.86
CA ASP A 19 18.71 6.61 3.05
C ASP A 19 17.63 5.93 2.19
N ALA A 20 17.93 5.68 0.91
CA ALA A 20 16.97 5.13 -0.03
C ALA A 20 16.28 3.82 0.45
N PRO A 21 16.96 2.88 1.14
CA PRO A 21 16.30 1.72 1.75
C PRO A 21 15.19 2.05 2.76
N HIS A 22 15.23 3.23 3.39
CA HIS A 22 14.27 3.68 4.42
C HIS A 22 13.29 4.75 3.91
N ALA A 23 13.58 5.36 2.76
CA ALA A 23 12.70 6.32 2.12
C ALA A 23 11.35 5.68 1.73
N LYS A 24 10.31 6.50 1.72
CA LYS A 24 8.90 6.10 1.55
C LYS A 24 8.30 6.69 0.29
N TRP A 25 8.88 7.77 -0.24
CA TRP A 25 8.35 8.47 -1.41
C TRP A 25 8.10 7.53 -2.60
N TYR A 26 9.01 6.59 -2.88
CA TYR A 26 8.86 5.66 -4.00
C TYR A 26 7.79 4.60 -3.76
N LEU A 27 7.47 4.27 -2.50
CA LEU A 27 6.36 3.36 -2.19
C LEU A 27 5.04 4.02 -2.56
N VAL A 28 4.86 5.27 -2.13
CA VAL A 28 3.65 6.04 -2.39
C VAL A 28 3.50 6.33 -3.87
N ALA A 29 4.58 6.74 -4.53
CA ALA A 29 4.57 6.96 -5.98
C ALA A 29 4.23 5.68 -6.75
N ALA A 30 4.82 4.53 -6.40
CA ALA A 30 4.55 3.26 -7.10
C ALA A 30 3.09 2.85 -6.96
N VAL A 31 2.54 2.94 -5.75
CA VAL A 31 1.13 2.61 -5.48
C VAL A 31 0.19 3.58 -6.17
N ALA A 32 0.46 4.87 -6.11
CA ALA A 32 -0.38 5.88 -6.73
C ALA A 32 -0.41 5.74 -8.26
N LEU A 33 0.73 5.45 -8.89
CA LEU A 33 0.80 5.11 -10.32
C LEU A 33 -0.04 3.87 -10.64
N ALA A 34 0.13 2.80 -9.88
CA ALA A 34 -0.60 1.55 -10.09
C ALA A 34 -2.12 1.77 -9.96
N ALA A 35 -2.57 2.39 -8.87
CA ALA A 35 -3.98 2.63 -8.59
C ALA A 35 -4.63 3.58 -9.61
N SER A 36 -3.86 4.52 -10.17
CA SER A 36 -4.29 5.45 -11.23
C SER A 36 -4.20 4.86 -12.64
N SER A 37 -3.97 3.55 -12.80
CA SER A 37 -3.81 2.89 -14.11
C SER A 37 -2.61 3.39 -14.93
N ALA A 38 -1.58 3.93 -14.27
CA ALA A 38 -0.31 4.37 -14.85
C ALA A 38 0.87 3.45 -14.42
N GLY A 39 0.57 2.17 -14.18
CA GLY A 39 1.52 1.18 -13.65
C GLY A 39 2.72 0.89 -14.57
N ASP A 40 2.56 1.08 -15.87
CA ASP A 40 3.61 0.96 -16.88
C ASP A 40 4.79 1.94 -16.65
N ARG A 41 4.59 2.98 -15.83
CA ARG A 41 5.62 3.97 -15.45
C ARG A 41 6.43 3.59 -14.21
N VAL A 42 6.08 2.51 -13.51
CA VAL A 42 6.83 2.03 -12.34
C VAL A 42 8.31 1.72 -12.64
N PRO A 43 8.72 1.20 -13.83
CA PRO A 43 10.13 1.06 -14.17
C PRO A 43 10.92 2.38 -14.16
N ASP A 44 10.31 3.49 -14.57
CA ASP A 44 10.98 4.80 -14.56
C ASP A 44 11.21 5.28 -13.13
N LEU A 45 10.20 5.12 -12.28
CA LEU A 45 10.28 5.38 -10.85
C LEU A 45 11.38 4.52 -10.18
N TYR A 46 11.40 3.21 -10.49
CA TYR A 46 12.39 2.28 -9.95
C TYR A 46 13.82 2.72 -10.30
N ARG A 47 14.09 3.01 -11.58
CA ARG A 47 15.42 3.47 -12.03
C ARG A 47 15.86 4.75 -11.31
N LEU A 48 14.93 5.68 -11.08
CA LEU A 48 15.23 6.90 -10.34
C LEU A 48 15.49 6.65 -8.84
N ALA A 49 14.73 5.73 -8.24
CA ALA A 49 14.84 5.41 -6.81
C ALA A 49 16.14 4.67 -6.46
N VAL A 50 16.68 3.91 -7.41
CA VAL A 50 17.91 3.11 -7.21
C VAL A 50 19.15 3.71 -7.88
N ALA A 51 19.01 4.87 -8.50
CA ALA A 51 20.13 5.58 -9.12
C ALA A 51 21.23 5.82 -8.07
N ASP A 52 22.45 5.40 -8.42
CA ASP A 52 23.67 5.52 -7.62
C ASP A 52 23.70 4.65 -6.34
N LEU A 53 22.77 3.71 -6.19
CA LEU A 53 22.79 2.77 -5.08
C LEU A 53 23.68 1.55 -5.36
N PRO A 54 24.38 1.02 -4.34
CA PRO A 54 25.00 -0.28 -4.45
C PRO A 54 23.92 -1.38 -4.56
N LEU A 55 24.29 -2.52 -5.16
CA LEU A 55 23.34 -3.60 -5.53
C LEU A 55 22.53 -4.15 -4.34
N ASP A 56 23.13 -4.22 -3.16
CA ASP A 56 22.48 -4.65 -1.92
C ASP A 56 21.35 -3.70 -1.51
N GLN A 57 21.57 -2.39 -1.62
CA GLN A 57 20.54 -1.38 -1.35
C GLN A 57 19.49 -1.31 -2.46
N GLU A 58 19.88 -1.45 -3.72
CA GLU A 58 18.96 -1.56 -4.86
C GLU A 58 17.95 -2.71 -4.64
N LYS A 59 18.42 -3.88 -4.19
CA LYS A 59 17.56 -5.03 -3.86
C LYS A 59 16.56 -4.74 -2.75
N ILE A 60 16.92 -3.93 -1.76
CA ILE A 60 16.00 -3.53 -0.68
C ILE A 60 14.89 -2.64 -1.25
N VAL A 61 15.24 -1.60 -2.02
CA VAL A 61 14.27 -0.70 -2.67
C VAL A 61 13.34 -1.49 -3.59
N GLN A 62 13.91 -2.38 -4.41
CA GLN A 62 13.17 -3.29 -5.27
C GLN A 62 12.15 -4.12 -4.47
N ARG A 63 12.59 -4.80 -3.41
CA ARG A 63 11.74 -5.65 -2.57
C ARG A 63 10.59 -4.85 -1.96
N ARG A 64 10.87 -3.63 -1.50
CA ARG A 64 9.86 -2.74 -0.89
C ARG A 64 8.83 -2.25 -1.91
N ILE A 65 9.22 -1.89 -3.13
CA ILE A 65 8.28 -1.54 -4.21
C ILE A 65 7.37 -2.73 -4.57
N LYS A 66 7.95 -3.93 -4.73
CA LYS A 66 7.17 -5.15 -5.01
C LYS A 66 6.13 -5.41 -3.92
N GLU A 67 6.53 -5.31 -2.66
CA GLU A 67 5.63 -5.53 -1.53
C GLU A 67 4.52 -4.47 -1.47
N ALA A 68 4.83 -3.19 -1.69
CA ALA A 68 3.83 -2.12 -1.70
C ALA A 68 2.74 -2.36 -2.75
N LEU A 69 3.15 -2.70 -3.99
CA LEU A 69 2.24 -3.02 -5.08
C LEU A 69 1.42 -4.29 -4.81
N LEU A 70 2.06 -5.32 -4.24
CA LEU A 70 1.39 -6.59 -3.94
C LEU A 70 0.34 -6.44 -2.84
N LYS A 71 0.69 -5.81 -1.70
CA LYS A 71 -0.26 -5.60 -0.59
C LYS A 71 -1.45 -4.76 -1.01
N THR A 72 -1.21 -3.68 -1.76
CA THR A 72 -2.28 -2.75 -2.17
C THR A 72 -3.13 -3.27 -3.33
N SER A 73 -2.75 -4.39 -3.97
CA SER A 73 -3.55 -5.03 -5.02
C SER A 73 -4.95 -5.44 -4.55
N ILE A 74 -5.13 -5.66 -3.26
CA ILE A 74 -6.44 -5.93 -2.64
C ILE A 74 -7.40 -4.75 -2.82
N LEU A 75 -6.88 -3.52 -2.82
CA LEU A 75 -7.67 -2.28 -2.85
C LEU A 75 -7.86 -1.77 -4.27
N MET A 76 -6.81 -1.83 -5.09
CA MET A 76 -6.84 -1.34 -6.47
C MET A 76 -7.15 -2.42 -7.52
N GLY A 77 -7.23 -3.68 -7.10
CA GLY A 77 -7.41 -4.84 -7.97
C GLY A 77 -6.09 -5.41 -8.50
N LEU A 78 -6.04 -6.74 -8.61
CA LEU A 78 -4.89 -7.48 -9.14
C LEU A 78 -4.48 -7.06 -10.57
N PRO A 79 -5.41 -6.74 -11.51
CA PRO A 79 -5.01 -6.31 -12.85
C PRO A 79 -4.12 -5.06 -12.86
N LYS A 80 -4.46 -4.04 -12.07
CA LYS A 80 -3.65 -2.81 -11.95
C LYS A 80 -2.29 -3.09 -11.31
N ALA A 81 -2.25 -3.96 -10.29
CA ALA A 81 -0.99 -4.39 -9.68
C ALA A 81 -0.09 -5.12 -10.69
N LEU A 82 -0.64 -6.03 -11.51
CA LEU A 82 0.13 -6.75 -12.52
C LEU A 82 0.61 -5.86 -13.67
N GLN A 83 -0.18 -4.85 -14.05
CA GLN A 83 0.24 -3.81 -15.00
C GLN A 83 1.45 -3.00 -14.49
N SER A 84 1.71 -3.00 -13.19
CA SER A 84 2.90 -2.40 -12.57
C SER A 84 4.04 -3.39 -12.36
N LEU A 85 3.71 -4.56 -11.79
CA LEU A 85 4.70 -5.57 -11.39
C LEU A 85 5.38 -6.22 -12.59
N VAL A 86 4.65 -6.54 -13.67
CA VAL A 86 5.23 -7.22 -14.84
C VAL A 86 6.26 -6.34 -15.56
N PRO A 87 5.98 -5.06 -15.87
CA PRO A 87 7.00 -4.17 -16.43
C PRO A 87 8.21 -3.98 -15.50
N LEU A 88 7.97 -3.87 -14.18
CA LEU A 88 9.05 -3.81 -13.20
C LEU A 88 9.94 -5.05 -13.30
N TYR A 89 9.36 -6.26 -13.31
CA TYR A 89 10.14 -7.51 -13.44
C TYR A 89 10.98 -7.54 -14.71
N ARG A 90 10.42 -7.07 -15.82
CA ARG A 90 11.10 -7.06 -17.13
C ARG A 90 12.24 -6.05 -17.24
N CYS A 91 12.27 -5.01 -16.40
CA CYS A 91 13.32 -3.98 -16.48
C CYS A 91 14.58 -4.34 -15.69
N MET A 92 14.61 -5.46 -14.99
CA MET A 92 15.68 -5.86 -14.08
C MET A 92 16.48 -7.03 -14.65
N THR A 93 17.80 -7.01 -14.44
CA THR A 93 18.68 -8.14 -14.72
C THR A 93 18.61 -9.16 -13.58
N GLU A 94 18.98 -10.41 -13.85
CA GLU A 94 18.83 -11.53 -12.90
C GLU A 94 19.54 -11.28 -11.57
N ASP A 95 20.73 -10.68 -11.60
CA ASP A 95 21.52 -10.31 -10.41
C ASP A 95 20.81 -9.29 -9.51
N LYS A 96 19.89 -8.49 -10.07
CA LYS A 96 19.06 -7.51 -9.36
C LYS A 96 17.76 -8.11 -8.83
N ILE A 97 17.39 -9.33 -9.20
CA ILE A 97 16.14 -9.95 -8.75
C ILE A 97 16.29 -10.48 -7.32
N TYR A 98 15.63 -9.82 -6.37
CA TYR A 98 15.34 -10.42 -5.07
C TYR A 98 14.03 -11.23 -5.15
N ALA A 99 14.13 -12.53 -4.89
CA ALA A 99 13.06 -13.52 -5.10
C ALA A 99 12.55 -14.19 -3.80
N SER A 100 12.74 -13.56 -2.63
CA SER A 100 12.19 -14.05 -1.36
C SER A 100 10.78 -13.49 -1.11
N GLY A 101 9.95 -14.27 -0.43
CA GLY A 101 8.54 -14.00 -0.17
C GLY A 101 8.13 -14.51 1.21
N PRO A 102 7.94 -13.63 2.21
CA PRO A 102 7.69 -14.03 3.61
C PRO A 102 6.50 -14.99 3.75
N ARG A 103 5.46 -14.78 2.94
CA ARG A 103 4.25 -15.61 2.96
C ARG A 103 4.46 -17.00 2.39
N ILE A 104 5.28 -17.12 1.33
CA ILE A 104 5.65 -18.41 0.74
C ILE A 104 6.58 -19.17 1.68
N GLU A 105 7.56 -18.48 2.27
CA GLU A 105 8.51 -19.06 3.22
C GLU A 105 7.82 -19.56 4.49
N ALA A 106 6.74 -18.90 4.92
CA ALA A 106 5.92 -19.33 6.04
C ALA A 106 4.92 -20.47 5.71
N LEU A 107 4.82 -20.91 4.45
CA LEU A 107 3.96 -22.04 4.10
C LEU A 107 4.48 -23.32 4.77
N GLY A 108 3.57 -24.07 5.39
CA GLY A 108 3.90 -25.31 6.09
C GLY A 108 4.35 -25.13 7.55
N SER A 109 4.52 -23.90 8.03
CA SER A 109 4.70 -23.64 9.47
C SER A 109 3.37 -23.77 10.22
N ALA A 110 3.36 -24.61 11.26
CA ALA A 110 2.18 -24.81 12.12
C ALA A 110 1.82 -23.55 12.95
N GLU A 111 2.82 -22.73 13.28
CA GLU A 111 2.64 -21.50 14.08
C GLU A 111 2.24 -20.30 13.23
N ALA A 112 2.50 -20.34 11.92
CA ALA A 112 2.26 -19.21 11.02
C ALA A 112 0.79 -18.72 10.98
N PRO A 113 -0.25 -19.59 11.01
CA PRO A 113 -1.63 -19.12 11.05
C PRO A 113 -1.94 -18.27 12.28
N LYS A 114 -1.57 -18.75 13.48
CA LYS A 114 -1.82 -18.04 14.74
C LYS A 114 -1.05 -16.72 14.79
N ALA A 115 0.23 -16.75 14.41
CA ALA A 115 1.05 -15.54 14.37
C ALA A 115 0.51 -14.49 13.39
N ARG A 116 -0.07 -14.92 12.25
CA ARG A 116 -0.73 -14.00 11.30
C ARG A 116 -2.00 -13.39 11.90
N GLU A 117 -2.84 -14.19 12.53
CA GLU A 117 -4.07 -13.72 13.19
C GLU A 117 -3.75 -12.68 14.29
N GLU A 118 -2.76 -12.95 15.13
CA GLU A 118 -2.32 -12.02 16.19
C GLU A 118 -1.78 -10.71 15.61
N ARG A 119 -0.93 -10.76 14.58
CA ARG A 119 -0.44 -9.56 13.88
C ARG A 119 -1.59 -8.78 13.25
N ALA A 120 -2.56 -9.47 12.66
CA ALA A 120 -3.72 -8.83 12.03
C ALA A 120 -4.57 -8.10 13.06
N GLN A 121 -4.84 -8.75 14.19
CA GLN A 121 -5.60 -8.15 15.28
C GLN A 121 -4.89 -6.89 15.79
N HIS A 122 -3.58 -6.97 16.04
CA HIS A 122 -2.79 -5.80 16.44
C HIS A 122 -2.81 -4.68 15.39
N HIS A 123 -2.60 -5.01 14.11
CA HIS A 123 -2.63 -4.04 13.03
C HIS A 123 -4.01 -3.36 12.92
N PHE A 124 -5.08 -4.13 13.08
CA PHE A 124 -6.45 -3.64 13.00
C PHE A 124 -6.80 -2.72 14.20
N ASP A 125 -6.38 -3.09 15.41
CA ASP A 125 -6.58 -2.29 16.64
C ASP A 125 -5.79 -0.97 16.63
N MET A 126 -4.70 -0.88 15.86
CA MET A 126 -3.97 0.37 15.64
C MET A 126 -4.70 1.35 14.72
N LEU A 127 -5.61 0.85 13.87
CA LEU A 127 -6.31 1.63 12.86
C LEU A 127 -7.69 2.07 13.32
N TRP A 128 -8.39 1.17 13.98
CA TRP A 128 -9.74 1.40 14.49
C TRP A 128 -9.77 1.23 15.99
N THR A 129 -10.69 1.91 16.67
CA THR A 129 -10.96 1.59 18.07
C THR A 129 -11.41 0.12 18.17
N PRO A 130 -11.10 -0.58 19.28
CA PRO A 130 -11.50 -1.98 19.43
C PRO A 130 -12.99 -2.24 19.21
N ASP A 131 -13.84 -1.27 19.54
CA ASP A 131 -15.30 -1.40 19.39
C ASP A 131 -15.73 -1.29 17.92
N ALA A 132 -15.29 -0.24 17.21
CA ALA A 132 -15.57 -0.08 15.78
C ALA A 132 -15.03 -1.27 14.97
N ALA A 133 -13.87 -1.78 15.38
CA ALA A 133 -13.25 -2.93 14.78
C ALA A 133 -14.10 -4.21 14.89
N ARG A 134 -14.62 -4.49 16.10
CA ARG A 134 -15.48 -5.65 16.35
C ARG A 134 -16.81 -5.53 15.62
N ASP A 135 -17.43 -4.35 15.67
CA ASP A 135 -18.71 -4.08 15.03
C ASP A 135 -18.63 -4.28 13.50
N HIS A 136 -17.57 -3.79 12.86
CA HIS A 136 -17.37 -3.98 11.42
C HIS A 136 -17.18 -5.45 11.04
N LYS A 137 -16.33 -6.19 11.78
CA LYS A 137 -16.12 -7.62 11.55
C LYS A 137 -17.41 -8.41 11.75
N GLN A 138 -18.21 -8.05 12.75
CA GLN A 138 -19.49 -8.69 13.04
C GLN A 138 -20.52 -8.40 11.94
N PHE A 139 -20.64 -7.15 11.52
CA PHE A 139 -21.49 -6.74 10.41
C PHE A 139 -21.19 -7.54 9.12
N LEU A 140 -19.91 -7.69 8.77
CA LEU A 140 -19.53 -8.50 7.61
C LEU A 140 -19.91 -9.98 7.79
N ARG A 141 -19.69 -10.57 8.98
CA ARG A 141 -20.07 -11.96 9.24
C ARG A 141 -21.58 -12.20 9.13
N ASP A 142 -22.39 -11.30 9.67
CA ASP A 142 -23.83 -11.48 9.72
C ASP A 142 -24.50 -11.30 8.36
N ASN A 143 -23.94 -10.42 7.52
CA ASN A 143 -24.53 -10.10 6.22
C ASN A 143 -23.90 -10.88 5.05
N HIS A 144 -22.60 -11.15 5.10
CA HIS A 144 -21.87 -11.81 4.02
C HIS A 144 -20.57 -12.46 4.54
N PRO A 145 -20.63 -13.69 5.08
CA PRO A 145 -19.47 -14.38 5.66
C PRO A 145 -18.24 -14.44 4.75
N ASP A 146 -18.43 -14.55 3.44
CA ASP A 146 -17.33 -14.54 2.46
C ASP A 146 -16.68 -13.15 2.33
N ALA A 147 -17.42 -12.07 2.51
CA ALA A 147 -16.84 -10.73 2.63
C ALA A 147 -16.01 -10.61 3.92
N TYR A 148 -16.45 -11.20 5.04
CA TYR A 148 -15.61 -11.29 6.23
C TYR A 148 -14.34 -12.10 5.99
N LEU A 149 -14.45 -13.25 5.31
CA LEU A 149 -13.31 -14.08 4.94
C LEU A 149 -12.30 -13.29 4.07
N LEU A 150 -12.78 -12.59 3.04
CA LEU A 150 -11.93 -11.79 2.16
C LEU A 150 -11.30 -10.60 2.89
N CYS A 151 -12.12 -9.78 3.56
CA CYS A 151 -11.66 -8.54 4.17
C CYS A 151 -10.79 -8.81 5.39
N THR A 152 -11.19 -9.71 6.29
CA THR A 152 -10.47 -9.92 7.55
C THR A 152 -9.36 -10.96 7.39
N LYS A 153 -9.73 -12.19 7.02
CA LYS A 153 -8.80 -13.32 7.01
C LYS A 153 -7.78 -13.19 5.87
N TRP A 154 -8.24 -13.04 4.63
CA TRP A 154 -7.31 -12.92 3.51
C TRP A 154 -6.60 -11.57 3.51
N SER A 155 -7.30 -10.45 3.64
CA SER A 155 -6.65 -9.15 3.43
C SER A 155 -5.78 -8.71 4.61
N TYR A 156 -6.32 -8.68 5.85
CA TYR A 156 -5.51 -8.26 6.99
C TYR A 156 -4.47 -9.30 7.38
N GLU A 157 -4.86 -10.55 7.63
CA GLU A 157 -3.93 -11.56 8.20
C GLU A 157 -2.81 -11.94 7.24
N TYR A 158 -3.10 -12.11 5.95
CA TYR A 158 -2.04 -12.42 5.01
C TYR A 158 -1.31 -11.18 4.54
N TRP A 159 -1.99 -10.10 4.18
CA TRP A 159 -1.36 -9.04 3.39
C TRP A 159 -1.02 -7.79 4.19
N PHE A 160 -2.02 -7.12 4.78
CA PHE A 160 -1.78 -5.82 5.42
C PHE A 160 -0.92 -5.93 6.68
N SER A 161 -1.12 -6.94 7.53
CA SER A 161 -0.38 -7.06 8.80
C SER A 161 1.00 -7.73 8.68
N GLU A 162 1.38 -8.22 7.51
CA GLU A 162 2.70 -8.81 7.29
C GLU A 162 3.79 -7.72 7.32
N ASP A 163 4.74 -7.79 8.23
CA ASP A 163 5.67 -6.69 8.52
C ASP A 163 7.13 -7.00 8.20
N ALA A 164 7.44 -8.16 7.61
CA ALA A 164 8.82 -8.55 7.29
C ALA A 164 9.51 -7.68 6.22
N ILE A 165 8.78 -6.81 5.51
CA ILE A 165 9.32 -5.95 4.43
C ILE A 165 8.93 -4.49 4.63
N LEU A 166 7.64 -4.24 4.81
CA LEU A 166 7.10 -2.91 5.08
C LEU A 166 6.55 -2.89 6.50
N SER A 167 6.97 -1.88 7.26
CA SER A 167 6.41 -1.63 8.58
C SER A 167 4.88 -1.39 8.50
N PRO A 168 4.16 -1.51 9.63
CA PRO A 168 2.75 -1.15 9.70
C PRO A 168 2.48 0.28 9.19
N ARG A 169 3.34 1.24 9.54
CA ARG A 169 3.22 2.64 9.09
C ARG A 169 3.39 2.79 7.58
N GLU A 170 4.40 2.16 6.99
CA GLU A 170 4.62 2.20 5.54
C GLU A 170 3.47 1.55 4.77
N THR A 171 2.98 0.43 5.29
CA THR A 171 1.81 -0.26 4.74
C THR A 171 0.60 0.66 4.72
N GLN A 172 0.35 1.39 5.81
CA GLN A 172 -0.78 2.31 5.88
C GLN A 172 -0.67 3.48 4.92
N ILE A 173 0.52 4.08 4.79
CA ILE A 173 0.73 5.15 3.81
C ILE A 173 0.45 4.63 2.38
N CYS A 174 0.86 3.39 2.08
CA CYS A 174 0.54 2.74 0.80
C CYS A 174 -0.98 2.50 0.64
N THR A 175 -1.65 1.98 1.67
CA THR A 175 -3.10 1.77 1.70
C THR A 175 -3.85 3.07 1.41
N THR A 176 -3.50 4.16 2.09
CA THR A 176 -4.09 5.49 1.85
C THR A 176 -3.91 5.92 0.38
N ALA A 177 -2.69 5.82 -0.15
CA ALA A 177 -2.41 6.17 -1.53
C ALA A 177 -3.22 5.33 -2.54
N ALA A 178 -3.33 4.02 -2.31
CA ALA A 178 -4.09 3.12 -3.15
C ALA A 178 -5.57 3.50 -3.19
N ILE A 179 -6.18 3.72 -2.02
CA ILE A 179 -7.61 4.02 -1.90
C ILE A 179 -7.94 5.36 -2.56
N MET A 180 -7.12 6.39 -2.33
CA MET A 180 -7.32 7.71 -2.92
C MET A 180 -7.20 7.67 -4.44
N CYS A 181 -6.14 7.03 -4.96
CA CYS A 181 -5.90 6.95 -6.40
C CYS A 181 -6.81 5.95 -7.10
N ALA A 182 -7.40 5.00 -6.37
CA ALA A 182 -8.43 4.10 -6.89
C ALA A 182 -9.82 4.74 -6.95
N ASN A 183 -9.96 6.02 -6.58
CA ASN A 183 -11.21 6.77 -6.59
C ASN A 183 -12.28 6.19 -5.63
N SER A 184 -11.83 5.84 -4.41
CA SER A 184 -12.67 5.30 -3.33
C SER A 184 -12.79 6.30 -2.17
N PRO A 185 -13.45 7.46 -2.34
CA PRO A 185 -13.39 8.58 -1.38
C PRO A 185 -13.95 8.22 0.00
N THR A 186 -15.04 7.46 0.09
CA THR A 186 -15.59 7.01 1.37
C THR A 186 -14.59 6.15 2.13
N GLN A 187 -13.84 5.29 1.43
CA GLN A 187 -12.78 4.51 2.06
C GLN A 187 -11.58 5.39 2.41
N ALA A 188 -11.25 6.40 1.58
CA ALA A 188 -10.12 7.30 1.83
C ALA A 188 -10.28 8.09 3.14
N LEU A 189 -11.51 8.50 3.48
CA LEU A 189 -11.86 9.16 4.74
C LEU A 189 -11.48 8.34 5.99
N TRP A 190 -11.48 7.01 5.90
CA TRP A 190 -11.07 6.16 7.04
C TRP A 190 -9.54 6.05 7.19
N HIS A 191 -8.76 6.51 6.21
CA HIS A 191 -7.31 6.32 6.13
C HIS A 191 -6.51 7.65 6.04
N THR A 192 -7.08 8.76 6.50
CA THR A 192 -6.63 10.14 6.22
C THR A 192 -5.30 10.56 6.87
N ARG A 193 -4.66 9.69 7.65
CA ARG A 193 -3.38 10.00 8.30
C ARG A 193 -2.17 10.08 7.32
N GLY A 194 -2.37 9.93 6.00
CA GLY A 194 -1.32 9.88 4.96
C GLY A 194 -1.54 10.74 3.70
N ILE A 195 -2.34 11.81 3.79
CA ILE A 195 -3.05 12.44 2.66
C ILE A 195 -2.20 13.22 1.63
N GLU A 196 -1.19 13.98 2.06
CA GLU A 196 -0.68 15.10 1.23
C GLU A 196 -0.05 14.66 -0.11
N MET A 197 0.78 13.61 -0.09
CA MET A 197 1.48 13.13 -1.30
C MET A 197 0.53 12.41 -2.28
N ALA A 198 -0.43 11.64 -1.77
CA ALA A 198 -1.40 10.93 -2.59
C ALA A 198 -2.34 11.87 -3.33
N LEU A 199 -2.74 13.00 -2.72
CA LEU A 199 -3.58 14.02 -3.37
C LEU A 199 -2.92 14.62 -4.61
N ARG A 200 -1.61 14.93 -4.55
CA ARG A 200 -0.90 15.56 -5.68
C ARG A 200 -0.83 14.63 -6.90
N ILE A 201 -0.65 13.33 -6.68
CA ILE A 201 -0.62 12.33 -7.76
C ILE A 201 -2.04 12.08 -8.30
N ALA A 202 -3.02 11.89 -7.42
CA ALA A 202 -4.42 11.70 -7.79
C ALA A 202 -4.94 12.86 -8.68
N ASN A 203 -4.66 14.11 -8.30
CA ASN A 203 -5.01 15.30 -9.09
C ASN A 203 -4.35 15.30 -10.47
N LYS A 204 -3.07 14.90 -10.56
CA LYS A 204 -2.33 14.85 -11.84
C LYS A 204 -2.92 13.85 -12.82
N PHE A 205 -3.46 12.73 -12.34
CA PHE A 205 -4.08 11.69 -13.17
C PHE A 205 -5.61 11.81 -13.26
N GLY A 206 -6.20 12.92 -12.79
CA GLY A 206 -7.63 13.18 -12.90
C GLY A 206 -8.52 12.28 -12.04
N ALA A 207 -7.97 11.68 -10.97
CA ALA A 207 -8.78 10.94 -10.00
C ALA A 207 -9.62 11.93 -9.18
N LYS A 208 -10.91 11.63 -8.98
CA LYS A 208 -11.79 12.48 -8.15
C LYS A 208 -11.43 12.23 -6.68
N THR A 209 -10.85 13.24 -6.03
CA THR A 209 -10.37 13.12 -4.65
C THR A 209 -11.45 13.41 -3.60
N GLY A 210 -12.53 14.13 -3.94
CA GLY A 210 -13.59 14.51 -3.00
C GLY A 210 -13.12 15.47 -1.91
N ASP A 211 -14.05 15.92 -1.05
CA ASP A 211 -13.73 16.75 0.12
C ASP A 211 -13.25 15.84 1.27
N ILE A 212 -11.96 15.52 1.30
CA ILE A 212 -11.38 14.64 2.32
C ILE A 212 -11.12 15.43 3.62
N LEU A 213 -11.76 15.04 4.72
CA LEU A 213 -11.51 15.55 6.09
C LEU A 213 -10.53 14.64 6.84
N ALA A 214 -9.83 15.15 7.87
CA ALA A 214 -9.03 14.29 8.75
C ALA A 214 -9.93 13.43 9.64
N VAL A 215 -9.54 12.18 9.95
CA VAL A 215 -10.27 11.23 10.82
C VAL A 215 -10.67 11.83 12.17
N GLU A 216 -9.84 12.74 12.69
CA GLU A 216 -10.05 13.45 13.95
C GLU A 216 -11.22 14.44 13.87
N ASP A 217 -11.52 14.91 12.66
CA ASP A 217 -12.58 15.87 12.34
C ASP A 217 -13.84 15.19 11.78
N ILE A 218 -13.87 13.85 11.70
CA ILE A 218 -15.05 13.09 11.29
C ILE A 218 -15.99 12.96 12.49
N ASP A 219 -17.20 13.49 12.34
CA ASP A 219 -18.28 13.25 13.30
C ASP A 219 -18.80 11.81 13.16
N PHE A 220 -18.43 10.93 14.09
CA PHE A 220 -18.89 9.54 14.14
C PHE A 220 -20.31 9.37 14.71
N SER A 221 -20.95 10.46 15.14
CA SER A 221 -22.32 10.43 15.68
C SER A 221 -23.38 10.36 14.58
N ASP A 222 -23.10 10.93 13.41
CA ASP A 222 -23.90 10.79 12.20
C ASP A 222 -23.43 9.56 11.42
N LYS A 223 -23.79 8.37 11.90
CA LYS A 223 -23.62 7.14 11.12
C LYS A 223 -24.48 7.23 9.86
N PRO A 224 -23.93 7.23 8.63
CA PRO A 224 -24.70 6.71 7.51
C PRO A 224 -25.01 5.27 7.88
N THR A 225 -26.29 4.90 7.86
CA THR A 225 -26.66 3.50 7.84
C THR A 225 -25.95 2.90 6.63
N ILE A 226 -25.03 1.97 6.88
CA ILE A 226 -24.28 1.26 5.83
C ILE A 226 -25.27 0.50 4.95
#